data_AF-A0A9P5ZGB3-F1
#
_entry.id   AF-A0A9P5ZGB3-F1
#
_cell.length_a   1.000
_cell.length_b   1.000
_cell.length_c   1.000
_cell.angle_alpha   90.00
_cell.angle_beta   90.00
_cell.angle_gamma   90.00
#
_symmetry.space_group_name_H-M   'P 1'
#
loop_
_entity.id
_entity.type
_entity.pdbx_description
1 polymer ?
#
loop_
_entity_poly.entity_id
_entity_poly.type
_entity_poly.pdbx_seq_one_letter_code
_entity_poly.pdbx_strand_id
1 'polypeptide(L)'
;LRFHDFLDPPSHDVGTETRLYKPLDTISSAIASGPVEGRKRNKFKFRVCPNTVIESQIAGSDNKVDGCFTSEDPKSKRLDTSRLACILEYKLSSLQEVENNKQALSASVQIMNDDVRRMFTYGITIIQDGVTLWYHSRSHSMISKPFSFVEDPRLLIEVFMTFLFATEEELGYDPMVTRDGKGDYIYRIPSTEQGPPCDRFFRTTGSIAEYRSNNITGRMARVWKVVECNSSGAVLSPSGPSRVLKDVWLEDSALTEAQIQSQIFEDIQKFFRDKQDARYLAFEELQPSISDLEHDDSYKKYFIKIVADYEGRQTKPRSPNSERKRRLFSTVESIALPTTSNRGRSGTPRLTESKTTFDEGPREFAPRKQYRVIFGEVCEAVGDLGTVGDVADVLSQAIVALRLMYCAGWVHRDISSGNILAHPCGGAWQAKLSDLEYARQFSDSDRNVGGDPKTGTPYFMPHEIFSSCYIIPGPVAEQEPELVDNDITNGRRPQPRGPPPVYNFQHDLESIWWIFVWTVTCRVSHEPSVAFGRTIFQN
;
A
#
# COMPACT_ATOMS: atom_id res chain seq x y z
N LEU A 1 -4.26 43.06 -15.94
CA LEU A 1 -4.70 41.92 -16.78
C LEU A 1 -6.02 41.44 -16.19
N ARG A 2 -7.04 41.14 -17.01
CA ARG A 2 -8.32 40.51 -16.62
C ARG A 2 -8.80 39.67 -17.79
N PHE A 3 -9.50 38.57 -17.52
CA PHE A 3 -10.12 37.77 -18.57
C PHE A 3 -11.44 38.42 -18.99
N HIS A 4 -11.63 38.65 -20.28
CA HIS A 4 -12.82 39.29 -20.82
C HIS A 4 -14.11 38.55 -20.43
N ASP A 5 -14.07 37.22 -20.41
CA ASP A 5 -15.23 36.38 -20.11
C ASP A 5 -15.50 36.22 -18.60
N PHE A 6 -14.65 36.81 -17.75
CA PHE A 6 -14.76 36.79 -16.29
C PHE A 6 -14.55 38.20 -15.72
N LEU A 7 -15.51 39.09 -16.00
CA LEU A 7 -15.53 40.44 -15.44
C LEU A 7 -15.94 40.44 -13.96
N ASP A 8 -16.87 39.54 -13.62
CA ASP A 8 -17.40 39.30 -12.28
C ASP A 8 -17.24 37.81 -11.91
N PRO A 9 -17.17 37.47 -10.61
CA PRO A 9 -17.10 36.08 -10.16
C PRO A 9 -18.30 35.24 -10.63
N PRO A 10 -18.08 34.00 -11.11
CA PRO A 10 -19.16 33.08 -11.44
C PRO A 10 -20.08 32.82 -10.23
N SER A 11 -21.40 32.91 -10.43
CA SER A 11 -22.39 32.62 -9.38
C SER A 11 -23.60 31.83 -9.90
N HIS A 12 -24.28 31.11 -9.01
CA HIS A 12 -25.47 30.30 -9.37
C HIS A 12 -26.62 31.13 -9.95
N ASP A 13 -26.71 32.41 -9.58
CA ASP A 13 -27.79 33.30 -10.04
C ASP A 13 -27.68 33.63 -11.55
N VAL A 14 -26.51 33.38 -12.14
CA VAL A 14 -26.16 33.81 -13.51
C VAL A 14 -26.17 32.65 -14.51
N GLY A 15 -26.04 31.40 -14.06
CA GLY A 15 -26.07 30.24 -14.96
C GLY A 15 -25.60 28.93 -14.35
N THR A 16 -25.31 27.95 -15.21
CA THR A 16 -24.82 26.62 -14.81
C THR A 16 -23.29 26.56 -14.81
N GLU A 17 -22.71 25.69 -13.97
CA GLU A 17 -21.26 25.45 -13.85
C GLU A 17 -20.62 25.24 -15.23
N THR A 18 -21.17 24.34 -16.04
CA THR A 18 -20.67 24.04 -17.38
C THR A 18 -20.59 25.27 -18.28
N ARG A 19 -21.61 26.14 -18.25
CA ARG A 19 -21.64 27.33 -19.09
C ARG A 19 -20.63 28.37 -18.61
N LEU A 20 -20.58 28.60 -17.31
CA LEU A 20 -19.79 29.67 -16.71
C LEU A 20 -18.28 29.37 -16.71
N TYR A 21 -17.88 28.10 -16.58
CA TYR A 21 -16.46 27.72 -16.62
C TYR A 21 -15.94 27.34 -18.02
N LYS A 22 -16.81 27.23 -19.03
CA LYS A 22 -16.41 26.95 -20.42
C LYS A 22 -15.31 27.88 -20.97
N PRO A 23 -15.28 29.19 -20.68
CA PRO A 23 -14.22 30.07 -21.19
C PRO A 23 -12.79 29.66 -20.77
N LEU A 24 -12.62 28.83 -19.73
CA LEU A 24 -11.32 28.27 -19.34
C LEU A 24 -10.68 27.43 -20.48
N ASP A 25 -11.45 26.79 -21.36
CA ASP A 25 -10.92 26.10 -22.54
C ASP A 25 -10.24 27.06 -23.52
N THR A 26 -10.87 28.20 -23.78
CA THR A 26 -10.32 29.25 -24.65
C THR A 26 -9.07 29.86 -24.03
N ILE A 27 -9.09 30.15 -22.73
CA ILE A 27 -7.94 30.67 -21.99
C ILE A 27 -6.77 29.67 -22.05
N SER A 28 -7.02 28.40 -21.76
CA SER A 28 -5.99 27.37 -21.81
C SER A 28 -5.41 27.18 -23.21
N SER A 29 -6.26 27.26 -24.25
CA SER A 29 -5.82 27.18 -25.64
C SER A 29 -4.92 28.35 -26.04
N ALA A 30 -5.23 29.56 -25.56
CA ALA A 30 -4.39 30.74 -25.77
C ALA A 30 -3.06 30.66 -24.99
N ILE A 31 -3.07 30.11 -23.77
CA ILE A 31 -1.84 29.86 -23.01
C ILE A 31 -0.98 28.80 -23.72
N ALA A 32 -1.60 27.73 -24.21
CA ALA A 32 -0.92 26.62 -24.86
C ALA A 32 -0.20 27.00 -26.17
N SER A 33 -0.62 28.08 -26.85
CA SER A 33 0.01 28.57 -28.07
C SER A 33 1.19 29.52 -27.82
N GLY A 34 1.31 30.05 -26.60
CA GLY A 34 2.41 30.93 -26.21
C GLY A 34 3.73 30.14 -26.04
N PRO A 35 4.88 30.67 -26.49
CA PRO A 35 6.17 30.08 -26.18
C PRO A 35 6.49 30.27 -24.69
N VAL A 36 7.09 29.25 -24.06
CA VAL A 36 7.62 29.32 -22.71
C VAL A 36 9.12 29.06 -22.76
N GLU A 37 9.91 30.03 -22.32
CA GLU A 37 11.37 29.94 -22.38
C GLU A 37 11.89 28.70 -21.64
N GLY A 38 12.80 27.95 -22.26
CA GLY A 38 13.38 26.74 -21.69
C GLY A 38 12.44 25.54 -21.56
N ARG A 39 11.18 25.63 -22.01
CA ARG A 39 10.19 24.54 -21.92
C ARG A 39 9.57 24.22 -23.28
N LYS A 40 9.25 22.94 -23.50
CA LYS A 40 8.49 22.48 -24.68
C LYS A 40 7.08 22.12 -24.26
N ARG A 41 6.12 22.33 -25.16
CA ARG A 41 4.73 21.96 -24.94
C ARG A 41 4.59 20.45 -24.78
N ASN A 42 3.94 20.01 -23.70
CA ASN A 42 3.67 18.60 -23.47
C ASN A 42 2.39 18.11 -24.20
N LYS A 43 2.07 16.82 -24.06
CA LYS A 43 0.92 16.17 -24.73
C LYS A 43 -0.44 16.47 -24.10
N PHE A 44 -0.49 17.00 -22.88
CA PHE A 44 -1.72 17.22 -22.14
C PHE A 44 -2.39 18.52 -22.56
N LYS A 45 -3.71 18.54 -22.65
CA LYS A 45 -4.54 19.71 -22.95
C LYS A 45 -5.58 19.86 -21.86
N PHE A 46 -5.92 21.10 -21.53
CA PHE A 46 -7.09 21.32 -20.69
C PHE A 46 -8.36 20.99 -21.48
N ARG A 47 -9.32 20.42 -20.78
CA ARG A 47 -10.62 20.04 -21.32
C ARG A 47 -11.68 20.26 -20.25
N VAL A 48 -12.64 21.14 -20.53
CA VAL A 48 -13.91 21.17 -19.79
C VAL A 48 -14.72 19.93 -20.19
N CYS A 49 -15.08 19.11 -19.22
CA CYS A 49 -15.71 17.82 -19.46
C CYS A 49 -16.74 17.52 -18.36
N PRO A 50 -17.84 18.28 -18.31
CA PRO A 50 -18.77 18.27 -17.18
C PRO A 50 -19.32 16.86 -16.94
N ASN A 51 -19.25 16.40 -15.69
CA ASN A 51 -19.77 15.10 -15.28
C ASN A 51 -19.21 13.91 -16.12
N THR A 52 -17.98 14.02 -16.63
CA THR A 52 -17.39 12.96 -17.47
C THR A 52 -16.79 11.87 -16.60
N VAL A 53 -17.19 10.62 -16.87
CA VAL A 53 -16.78 9.45 -16.08
C VAL A 53 -15.31 9.12 -16.33
N ILE A 54 -14.58 8.91 -15.23
CA ILE A 54 -13.25 8.31 -15.26
C ILE A 54 -13.41 6.80 -15.39
N GLU A 55 -12.80 6.21 -16.42
CA GLU A 55 -12.83 4.76 -16.62
C GLU A 55 -12.22 4.05 -15.41
N SER A 56 -12.94 3.05 -14.92
CA SER A 56 -12.40 2.14 -13.93
C SER A 56 -12.76 0.72 -14.30
N GLN A 57 -11.84 -0.19 -14.02
CA GLN A 57 -12.10 -1.62 -13.99
C GLN A 57 -12.79 -2.03 -12.67
N ILE A 58 -12.96 -1.09 -11.72
CA ILE A 58 -13.62 -1.32 -10.44
C ILE A 58 -15.14 -1.24 -10.61
N ALA A 59 -15.83 -2.32 -10.28
CA ALA A 59 -17.28 -2.31 -10.18
C ALA A 59 -17.72 -1.32 -9.07
N GLY A 60 -18.57 -0.35 -9.43
CA GLY A 60 -19.10 0.66 -8.51
C GLY A 60 -18.30 1.97 -8.46
N SER A 61 -17.19 2.10 -9.19
CA SER A 61 -16.56 3.40 -9.39
C SER A 61 -17.36 4.22 -10.41
N ASP A 62 -17.88 5.35 -9.96
CA ASP A 62 -18.70 6.28 -10.76
C ASP A 62 -18.17 7.72 -10.71
N ASN A 63 -16.91 7.90 -10.32
CA ASN A 63 -16.29 9.21 -10.20
C ASN A 63 -16.36 9.95 -11.54
N LYS A 64 -16.75 11.21 -11.43
CA LYS A 64 -16.83 12.17 -12.51
C LYS A 64 -16.05 13.39 -12.13
N VAL A 65 -15.56 14.09 -13.15
CA VAL A 65 -14.88 15.37 -12.99
C VAL A 65 -15.55 16.42 -13.84
N ASP A 66 -15.40 17.68 -13.47
CA ASP A 66 -15.91 18.81 -14.27
C ASP A 66 -14.92 19.29 -15.34
N GLY A 67 -13.62 19.10 -15.10
CA GLY A 67 -12.57 19.40 -16.06
C GLY A 67 -11.27 18.62 -15.77
N CYS A 68 -10.36 18.60 -16.73
CA CYS A 68 -9.06 17.98 -16.54
C CYS A 68 -7.99 18.51 -17.49
N PHE A 69 -6.73 18.35 -17.10
CA PHE A 69 -5.61 18.30 -18.03
C PHE A 69 -5.41 16.85 -18.45
N THR A 70 -5.66 16.56 -19.74
CA THR A 70 -5.67 15.20 -20.26
C THR A 70 -4.97 15.10 -21.61
N SER A 71 -4.36 13.95 -21.88
CA SER A 71 -3.84 13.63 -23.21
C SER A 71 -4.86 12.90 -24.09
N GLU A 72 -6.08 12.70 -23.59
CA GLU A 72 -7.19 12.05 -24.30
C GLU A 72 -7.63 12.80 -25.56
N ASP A 73 -8.25 12.06 -26.49
CA ASP A 73 -8.96 12.68 -27.62
C ASP A 73 -10.14 13.52 -27.08
N PRO A 74 -10.31 14.79 -27.50
CA PRO A 74 -11.45 15.62 -27.12
C PRO A 74 -12.83 14.98 -27.38
N LYS A 75 -12.93 14.06 -28.34
CA LYS A 75 -14.15 13.31 -28.68
C LYS A 75 -14.40 12.12 -27.75
N SER A 76 -13.42 11.72 -26.95
CA SER A 76 -13.57 10.59 -26.03
C SER A 76 -14.65 10.90 -24.99
N LYS A 77 -15.59 9.98 -24.80
CA LYS A 77 -16.70 10.13 -23.83
C LYS A 77 -16.33 9.72 -22.41
N ARG A 78 -15.12 9.19 -22.22
CA ARG A 78 -14.60 8.69 -20.95
C ARG A 78 -13.13 9.07 -20.82
N LEU A 79 -12.63 9.05 -19.59
CA LEU A 79 -11.26 9.45 -19.28
C LEU A 79 -10.48 8.26 -18.74
N ASP A 80 -9.39 7.85 -19.41
CA ASP A 80 -8.45 6.87 -18.86
C ASP A 80 -7.56 7.54 -17.80
N THR A 81 -7.48 6.96 -16.60
CA THR A 81 -6.63 7.44 -15.49
C THR A 81 -5.16 7.58 -15.87
N SER A 82 -4.71 6.75 -16.82
CA SER A 82 -3.35 6.73 -17.36
C SER A 82 -3.03 7.91 -18.27
N ARG A 83 -4.03 8.74 -18.61
CA ARG A 83 -3.94 9.91 -19.49
C ARG A 83 -4.31 11.23 -18.83
N LEU A 84 -4.65 11.22 -17.54
CA LEU A 84 -4.97 12.39 -16.72
C LEU A 84 -3.73 12.96 -16.03
N ALA A 85 -3.44 14.25 -16.18
CA ALA A 85 -2.35 14.92 -15.46
C ALA A 85 -2.82 15.66 -14.20
N CYS A 86 -4.02 16.25 -14.28
CA CYS A 86 -4.62 16.99 -13.18
C CYS A 86 -6.14 17.05 -13.39
N ILE A 87 -6.91 16.78 -12.33
CA ILE A 87 -8.38 16.88 -12.34
C ILE A 87 -8.84 18.23 -11.80
N LEU A 88 -10.01 18.66 -12.23
CA LEU A 88 -10.64 19.86 -11.74
C LEU A 88 -12.11 19.60 -11.38
N GLU A 89 -12.52 20.15 -10.24
CA GLU A 89 -13.92 20.18 -9.79
C GLU A 89 -14.36 21.63 -9.55
N TYR A 90 -15.56 21.98 -10.00
CA TYR A 90 -16.07 23.35 -9.91
C TYR A 90 -17.41 23.41 -9.19
N LYS A 91 -17.62 24.44 -8.37
CA LYS A 91 -18.92 24.77 -7.76
C LYS A 91 -19.13 26.29 -7.78
N LEU A 92 -20.39 26.73 -7.93
CA LEU A 92 -20.70 28.18 -7.92
C LEU A 92 -21.11 28.70 -6.53
N SER A 93 -21.17 27.83 -5.51
CA SER A 93 -21.50 28.17 -4.13
C SER A 93 -20.44 27.68 -3.16
N SER A 94 -20.03 28.56 -2.24
CA SER A 94 -19.16 28.20 -1.11
C SER A 94 -19.80 27.17 -0.17
N LEU A 95 -21.14 27.06 -0.13
CA LEU A 95 -21.83 26.03 0.65
C LEU A 95 -21.52 24.60 0.16
N GLN A 96 -21.03 24.46 -1.08
CA GLN A 96 -20.69 23.18 -1.68
C GLN A 96 -19.19 22.85 -1.59
N GLU A 97 -18.39 23.63 -0.86
CA GLU A 97 -16.93 23.43 -0.73
C GLU A 97 -16.58 22.00 -0.28
N VAL A 98 -17.26 21.49 0.74
CA VAL A 98 -16.99 20.16 1.29
C VAL A 98 -17.29 19.07 0.27
N GLU A 99 -18.36 19.21 -0.50
CA GLU A 99 -18.71 18.25 -1.56
C GLU A 99 -17.68 18.30 -2.69
N ASN A 100 -17.28 19.51 -3.11
CA ASN A 100 -16.24 19.71 -4.12
C ASN A 100 -14.92 19.04 -3.74
N ASN A 101 -14.51 19.21 -2.48
CA ASN A 101 -13.30 18.62 -1.94
C ASN A 101 -13.36 17.08 -1.90
N LYS A 102 -14.52 16.51 -1.55
CA LYS A 102 -14.73 15.05 -1.54
C LYS A 102 -14.64 14.47 -2.95
N GLN A 103 -15.26 15.11 -3.93
CA GLN A 103 -15.22 14.70 -5.34
C GLN A 103 -13.78 14.72 -5.87
N ALA A 104 -13.05 15.82 -5.65
CA ALA A 104 -11.66 15.96 -6.07
C ALA A 104 -10.73 14.92 -5.42
N LEU A 105 -10.92 14.65 -4.12
CA LEU A 105 -10.15 13.62 -3.41
C LEU A 105 -10.48 12.23 -3.94
N SER A 106 -11.76 11.91 -4.13
CA SER A 106 -12.21 10.59 -4.61
C SER A 106 -11.64 10.28 -6.01
N ALA A 107 -11.72 11.24 -6.94
CA ALA A 107 -11.12 11.12 -8.26
C ALA A 107 -9.59 10.93 -8.18
N SER A 108 -8.91 11.68 -7.31
CA SER A 108 -7.46 11.56 -7.09
C SER A 108 -7.06 10.19 -6.53
N VAL A 109 -7.83 9.64 -5.59
CA VAL A 109 -7.63 8.28 -5.05
C VAL A 109 -7.75 7.25 -6.16
N GLN A 110 -8.79 7.35 -7.00
CA GLN A 110 -8.96 6.44 -8.15
C GLN A 110 -7.76 6.52 -9.11
N ILE A 111 -7.34 7.72 -9.52
CA ILE A 111 -6.20 7.91 -10.43
C ILE A 111 -4.94 7.28 -9.88
N MET A 112 -4.65 7.53 -8.60
CA MET A 112 -3.49 6.95 -7.94
C MET A 112 -3.59 5.44 -7.80
N ASN A 113 -4.77 4.86 -7.63
CA ASN A 113 -4.94 3.41 -7.52
C ASN A 113 -4.84 2.72 -8.90
N ASP A 114 -5.48 3.27 -9.92
CA ASP A 114 -5.61 2.62 -11.23
C ASP A 114 -4.32 2.75 -12.07
N ASP A 115 -3.60 3.89 -12.03
CA ASP A 115 -2.31 4.06 -12.74
C ASP A 115 -1.12 3.85 -11.79
N VAL A 116 -0.42 2.72 -11.98
CA VAL A 116 0.79 2.34 -11.23
C VAL A 116 1.88 3.40 -11.30
N ARG A 117 1.95 4.16 -12.39
CA ARG A 117 3.00 5.16 -12.60
C ARG A 117 2.85 6.38 -11.69
N ARG A 118 1.75 6.54 -10.96
CA ARG A 118 1.49 7.70 -10.11
C ARG A 118 2.31 7.66 -8.81
N MET A 119 3.37 8.46 -8.76
CA MET A 119 4.09 8.77 -7.51
C MET A 119 3.31 9.79 -6.67
N PHE A 120 2.70 10.75 -7.33
CA PHE A 120 1.81 11.76 -6.78
C PHE A 120 0.81 12.20 -7.85
N THR A 121 -0.22 12.95 -7.46
CA THR A 121 -1.18 13.57 -8.39
C THR A 121 -1.52 14.99 -7.94
N TYR A 122 -1.93 15.81 -8.90
CA TYR A 122 -2.46 17.15 -8.65
C TYR A 122 -3.95 17.21 -8.92
N GLY A 123 -4.63 18.10 -8.22
CA GLY A 123 -6.04 18.45 -8.45
C GLY A 123 -6.24 19.96 -8.30
N ILE A 124 -7.35 20.48 -8.81
CA ILE A 124 -7.75 21.87 -8.61
C ILE A 124 -9.23 21.88 -8.23
N THR A 125 -9.57 22.61 -7.19
CA THR A 125 -10.97 22.93 -6.91
C THR A 125 -11.18 24.41 -7.20
N ILE A 126 -12.30 24.74 -7.85
CA ILE A 126 -12.72 26.12 -8.08
C ILE A 126 -14.08 26.31 -7.42
N ILE A 127 -14.19 27.34 -6.59
CA ILE A 127 -15.45 27.76 -5.97
C ILE A 127 -15.67 29.22 -6.35
N GLN A 128 -16.71 29.49 -7.15
CA GLN A 128 -16.90 30.79 -7.79
C GLN A 128 -15.65 31.17 -8.61
N ASP A 129 -14.87 32.13 -8.14
CA ASP A 129 -13.59 32.53 -8.71
C ASP A 129 -12.36 32.05 -7.92
N GLY A 130 -12.57 31.47 -6.74
CA GLY A 130 -11.53 30.99 -5.83
C GLY A 130 -10.94 29.65 -6.27
N VAL A 131 -9.66 29.64 -6.66
CA VAL A 131 -8.89 28.46 -7.06
C VAL A 131 -8.07 27.94 -5.90
N THR A 132 -8.19 26.63 -5.61
CA THR A 132 -7.32 25.91 -4.66
C THR A 132 -6.60 24.77 -5.38
N LEU A 133 -5.28 24.73 -5.24
CA LEU A 133 -4.45 23.65 -5.79
C LEU A 133 -4.30 22.54 -4.77
N TRP A 134 -4.36 21.30 -5.24
CA TRP A 134 -4.20 20.08 -4.45
C TRP A 134 -2.97 19.32 -4.90
N TYR A 135 -2.19 18.84 -3.94
CA TYR A 135 -1.12 17.88 -4.13
C TYR A 135 -1.39 16.67 -3.26
N HIS A 136 -1.36 15.49 -3.87
CA HIS A 136 -1.55 14.23 -3.18
C HIS A 136 -0.40 13.28 -3.45
N SER A 137 0.17 12.72 -2.40
CA SER A 137 1.23 11.71 -2.46
C SER A 137 0.92 10.56 -1.50
N ARG A 138 1.78 9.53 -1.50
CA ARG A 138 1.63 8.39 -0.59
C ARG A 138 1.94 8.68 0.87
N SER A 139 2.64 9.78 1.16
CA SER A 139 2.90 10.23 2.54
C SER A 139 1.84 11.19 3.05
N HIS A 140 1.44 12.18 2.24
CA HIS A 140 0.56 13.27 2.69
C HIS A 140 -0.17 13.96 1.53
N SER A 141 -1.12 14.82 1.89
CA SER A 141 -1.80 15.74 0.97
C SER A 141 -1.55 17.19 1.41
N MET A 142 -1.46 18.10 0.45
CA MET A 142 -1.33 19.54 0.66
C MET A 142 -2.32 20.30 -0.20
N ILE A 143 -2.75 21.45 0.29
CA ILE A 143 -3.52 22.42 -0.48
C ILE A 143 -2.85 23.79 -0.45
N SER A 144 -3.03 24.58 -1.50
CA SER A 144 -2.61 25.98 -1.51
C SER A 144 -3.55 26.85 -0.67
N LYS A 145 -3.13 28.07 -0.37
CA LYS A 145 -4.11 29.13 -0.05
C LYS A 145 -4.96 29.38 -1.31
N PRO A 146 -6.27 29.61 -1.18
CA PRO A 146 -7.11 29.94 -2.32
C PRO A 146 -6.73 31.31 -2.88
N PHE A 147 -6.87 31.49 -4.19
CA PHE A 147 -6.72 32.79 -4.86
C PHE A 147 -7.85 33.03 -5.85
N SER A 148 -8.26 34.28 -6.05
CA SER A 148 -9.25 34.62 -7.08
C SER A 148 -8.58 34.70 -8.45
N PHE A 149 -9.07 33.94 -9.44
CA PHE A 149 -8.58 34.08 -10.82
C PHE A 149 -9.11 35.33 -11.54
N VAL A 150 -10.11 36.02 -10.96
CA VAL A 150 -10.64 37.29 -11.47
C VAL A 150 -9.75 38.45 -11.01
N GLU A 151 -9.37 38.46 -9.73
CA GLU A 151 -8.49 39.48 -9.15
C GLU A 151 -7.02 39.26 -9.54
N ASP A 152 -6.55 38.01 -9.54
CA ASP A 152 -5.19 37.62 -9.94
C ASP A 152 -5.18 36.61 -11.12
N PRO A 153 -5.50 37.06 -12.33
CA PRO A 153 -5.52 36.20 -13.51
C PRO A 153 -4.11 35.75 -13.93
N ARG A 154 -3.04 36.43 -13.48
CA ARG A 154 -1.67 36.02 -13.80
C ARG A 154 -1.36 34.69 -13.13
N LEU A 155 -1.79 34.51 -11.89
CA LEU A 155 -1.57 33.27 -11.16
C LEU A 155 -2.29 32.07 -11.81
N LEU A 156 -3.52 32.27 -12.33
CA LEU A 156 -4.19 31.21 -13.10
C LEU A 156 -3.41 30.84 -14.37
N ILE A 157 -2.86 31.84 -15.08
CA ILE A 157 -2.03 31.62 -16.26
C ILE A 157 -0.80 30.78 -15.91
N GLU A 158 -0.10 31.12 -14.83
CA GLU A 158 1.07 30.38 -14.35
C GLU A 158 0.74 28.93 -13.98
N VAL A 159 -0.40 28.71 -13.30
CA VAL A 159 -0.90 27.35 -12.98
C VAL A 159 -1.14 26.55 -14.26
N PHE A 160 -1.84 27.12 -15.23
CA PHE A 160 -2.14 26.43 -16.49
C PHE A 160 -0.86 26.18 -17.29
N MET A 161 0.05 27.16 -17.38
CA MET A 161 1.37 26.97 -17.98
C MET A 161 2.13 25.81 -17.33
N THR A 162 2.09 25.70 -15.99
CA THR A 162 2.74 24.59 -15.27
C THR A 162 2.26 23.24 -15.78
N PHE A 163 0.95 23.00 -15.87
CA PHE A 163 0.42 21.72 -16.34
C PHE A 163 0.62 21.47 -17.84
N LEU A 164 0.69 22.52 -18.66
CA LEU A 164 0.86 22.43 -20.11
C LEU A 164 2.34 22.29 -20.55
N PHE A 165 3.30 22.65 -19.71
CA PHE A 165 4.73 22.65 -20.06
C PHE A 165 5.61 21.81 -19.12
N ALA A 166 5.01 21.20 -18.08
CA ALA A 166 5.69 20.22 -17.23
C ALA A 166 5.99 18.91 -17.99
N THR A 167 7.08 18.27 -17.59
CA THR A 167 7.40 16.89 -17.96
C THR A 167 6.43 15.91 -17.29
N GLU A 168 6.32 14.68 -17.80
CA GLU A 168 5.48 13.66 -17.14
C GLU A 168 5.94 13.38 -15.71
N GLU A 169 7.25 13.42 -15.47
CA GLU A 169 7.83 13.25 -14.14
C GLU A 169 7.40 14.36 -13.17
N GLU A 170 7.44 15.62 -13.60
CA GLU A 170 6.96 16.76 -12.82
C GLU A 170 5.44 16.69 -12.55
N LEU A 171 4.69 16.05 -13.45
CA LEU A 171 3.25 15.76 -13.31
C LEU A 171 2.98 14.50 -12.45
N GLY A 172 4.02 13.83 -11.97
CA GLY A 172 3.90 12.71 -11.03
C GLY A 172 3.90 11.32 -11.64
N TYR A 173 4.24 11.18 -12.92
CA TYR A 173 4.48 9.88 -13.55
C TYR A 173 5.90 9.38 -13.26
N ASP A 174 6.02 8.10 -12.89
CA ASP A 174 7.29 7.45 -12.58
C ASP A 174 8.10 7.15 -13.85
N PRO A 175 9.32 7.69 -14.00
CA PRO A 175 10.16 7.44 -15.19
C PRO A 175 10.70 6.00 -15.26
N MET A 176 10.62 5.24 -14.17
CA MET A 176 11.07 3.84 -14.09
C MET A 176 9.97 2.84 -14.45
N VAL A 177 8.75 3.32 -14.76
CA VAL A 177 7.62 2.46 -15.15
C VAL A 177 6.99 2.98 -16.43
N THR A 178 6.99 2.12 -17.45
CA THR A 178 6.29 2.41 -18.70
C THR A 178 5.05 1.54 -18.81
N ARG A 179 4.03 2.02 -19.53
CA ARG A 179 2.81 1.28 -19.81
C ARG A 179 2.76 1.03 -21.32
N ASP A 180 2.64 -0.23 -21.71
CA ASP A 180 2.60 -0.60 -23.12
C ASP A 180 1.19 -0.44 -23.73
N GLY A 181 1.07 -0.68 -25.05
CA GLY A 181 -0.21 -0.54 -25.76
C GLY A 181 -1.28 -1.57 -25.38
N LYS A 182 -0.92 -2.66 -24.69
CA LYS A 182 -1.87 -3.64 -24.14
C LYS A 182 -2.32 -3.28 -22.73
N GLY A 183 -1.64 -2.32 -22.11
CA GLY A 183 -1.89 -1.87 -20.75
C GLY A 183 -1.03 -2.53 -19.69
N ASP A 184 -0.07 -3.38 -20.10
CA ASP A 184 0.90 -4.00 -19.19
C ASP A 184 1.94 -2.96 -18.75
N TYR A 185 2.47 -3.14 -17.55
CA TYR A 185 3.53 -2.29 -17.03
C TYR A 185 4.91 -2.95 -17.21
N ILE A 186 5.89 -2.14 -17.58
CA ILE A 186 7.29 -2.55 -17.66
C ILE A 186 8.08 -1.72 -16.64
N TYR A 187 8.64 -2.41 -15.65
CA TYR A 187 9.45 -1.83 -14.59
C TYR A 187 10.93 -1.91 -14.95
N ARG A 188 11.64 -0.80 -14.82
CA ARG A 188 13.10 -0.73 -14.90
C ARG A 188 13.68 -0.81 -13.50
N ILE A 189 14.58 -1.78 -13.29
CA ILE A 189 15.32 -2.00 -12.05
C ILE A 189 16.81 -1.80 -12.38
N PRO A 190 17.41 -0.66 -11.98
CA PRO A 190 18.83 -0.44 -12.17
C PRO A 190 19.66 -1.51 -11.46
N SER A 191 20.70 -2.04 -12.11
CA SER A 191 21.58 -3.02 -11.47
C SER A 191 22.43 -2.35 -10.38
N THR A 192 22.57 -3.03 -9.25
CA THR A 192 23.40 -2.64 -8.11
C THR A 192 24.76 -3.35 -8.09
N GLU A 193 25.04 -4.23 -9.07
CA GLU A 193 26.28 -5.00 -9.12
C GLU A 193 27.47 -4.16 -9.61
N GLN A 194 28.67 -4.44 -9.07
CA GLN A 194 29.93 -3.86 -9.51
C GLN A 194 30.32 -4.41 -10.89
N GLY A 195 29.70 -3.88 -11.94
CA GLY A 195 29.93 -4.20 -13.35
C GLY A 195 29.35 -3.09 -14.25
N PRO A 196 29.43 -3.19 -15.59
CA PRO A 196 28.74 -2.25 -16.45
C PRO A 196 27.24 -2.28 -16.10
N PRO A 197 26.61 -1.13 -15.80
CA PRO A 197 25.21 -1.10 -15.35
C PRO A 197 24.32 -1.66 -16.45
N CYS A 198 23.81 -2.88 -16.21
CA CYS A 198 22.82 -3.51 -17.07
C CYS A 198 21.48 -3.40 -16.36
N ASP A 199 20.71 -2.38 -16.71
CA ASP A 199 19.34 -2.26 -16.21
C ASP A 199 18.54 -3.50 -16.58
N ARG A 200 17.78 -4.00 -15.60
CA ARG A 200 16.88 -5.13 -15.80
C ARG A 200 15.47 -4.63 -15.98
N PHE A 201 14.73 -5.22 -16.91
CA PHE A 201 13.36 -4.82 -17.20
C PHE A 201 12.40 -5.98 -16.92
N PHE A 202 11.31 -5.69 -16.23
CA PHE A 202 10.31 -6.70 -15.85
C PHE A 202 8.93 -6.27 -16.33
N ARG A 203 8.32 -7.08 -17.18
CA ARG A 203 6.97 -6.87 -17.70
C ARG A 203 5.96 -7.63 -16.85
N THR A 204 4.88 -6.97 -16.46
CA THR A 204 3.75 -7.61 -15.77
C THR A 204 3.03 -8.60 -16.68
N THR A 205 2.70 -9.78 -16.15
CA THR A 205 1.90 -10.80 -16.84
C THR A 205 0.60 -11.14 -16.10
N GLY A 206 0.48 -10.71 -14.85
CA GLY A 206 -0.72 -10.93 -14.04
C GLY A 206 -0.60 -10.29 -12.66
N SER A 207 -1.74 -9.94 -12.09
CA SER A 207 -1.84 -9.41 -10.73
C SER A 207 -1.91 -10.56 -9.73
N ILE A 208 -1.11 -10.50 -8.66
CA ILE A 208 -1.20 -11.42 -7.52
C ILE A 208 -1.99 -10.75 -6.41
N ALA A 209 -1.62 -9.50 -6.09
CA ALA A 209 -2.34 -8.70 -5.11
C ALA A 209 -2.27 -7.21 -5.50
N GLU A 210 -3.44 -6.60 -5.69
CA GLU A 210 -3.57 -5.15 -5.86
C GLU A 210 -4.31 -4.57 -4.67
N TYR A 211 -3.59 -3.97 -3.74
CA TYR A 211 -4.22 -3.28 -2.62
C TYR A 211 -4.80 -1.94 -3.12
N ARG A 212 -6.12 -1.93 -3.33
CA ARG A 212 -6.87 -0.71 -3.67
C ARG A 212 -7.52 -0.15 -2.41
N SER A 213 -6.95 0.96 -1.91
CA SER A 213 -7.41 1.62 -0.69
C SER A 213 -8.34 2.79 -0.99
N ASN A 214 -9.29 3.06 -0.11
CA ASN A 214 -10.00 4.35 -0.09
C ASN A 214 -9.12 5.48 0.49
N ASN A 215 -7.94 5.15 1.02
CA ASN A 215 -6.98 6.12 1.48
C ASN A 215 -6.04 6.53 0.35
N ILE A 216 -5.66 7.81 0.31
CA ILE A 216 -4.67 8.30 -0.64
C ILE A 216 -3.23 8.05 -0.17
N THR A 217 -3.03 8.01 1.15
CA THR A 217 -1.75 7.77 1.82
C THR A 217 -1.63 6.35 2.35
N GLY A 218 -0.39 5.86 2.48
CA GLY A 218 -0.09 4.52 2.99
C GLY A 218 0.96 3.79 2.15
N ARG A 219 1.14 2.49 2.43
CA ARG A 219 2.14 1.64 1.76
C ARG A 219 1.81 1.33 0.31
N MET A 220 0.51 1.23 -0.03
CA MET A 220 0.00 0.99 -1.38
C MET A 220 0.72 -0.15 -2.11
N ALA A 221 0.93 -1.27 -1.40
CA ALA A 221 1.64 -2.42 -1.92
C ALA A 221 0.91 -3.03 -3.12
N ARG A 222 1.66 -3.31 -4.19
CA ARG A 222 1.19 -4.05 -5.37
C ARG A 222 2.13 -5.20 -5.63
N VAL A 223 1.57 -6.37 -5.93
CA VAL A 223 2.32 -7.60 -6.17
C VAL A 223 1.91 -8.17 -7.52
N TRP A 224 2.88 -8.33 -8.41
CA TRP A 224 2.69 -8.76 -9.78
C TRP A 224 3.47 -10.03 -10.06
N LYS A 225 2.89 -10.91 -10.89
CA LYS A 225 3.68 -11.88 -11.64
C LYS A 225 4.35 -11.16 -12.82
N VAL A 226 5.65 -11.36 -12.99
CA VAL A 226 6.45 -10.67 -14.02
C VAL A 226 7.36 -11.63 -14.78
N VAL A 227 7.75 -11.21 -15.97
CA VAL A 227 8.79 -11.87 -16.79
C VAL A 227 9.88 -10.87 -17.16
N GLU A 228 11.11 -11.35 -17.26
CA GLU A 228 12.24 -10.52 -17.64
C GLU A 228 12.23 -10.21 -19.15
N CYS A 229 12.42 -8.94 -19.49
CA CYS A 229 12.32 -8.42 -20.85
C CYS A 229 13.45 -7.44 -21.13
N ASN A 230 13.58 -7.02 -22.39
CA ASN A 230 14.44 -5.90 -22.77
C ASN A 230 13.71 -4.55 -22.57
N SER A 231 14.41 -3.45 -22.83
CA SER A 231 13.84 -2.10 -22.73
C SER A 231 12.63 -1.83 -23.65
N SER A 232 12.46 -2.60 -24.73
CA SER A 232 11.28 -2.53 -25.60
C SER A 232 10.09 -3.36 -25.11
N GLY A 233 10.24 -4.12 -24.01
CA GLY A 233 9.21 -5.01 -23.47
C GLY A 233 9.12 -6.38 -24.15
N ALA A 234 10.11 -6.74 -24.97
CA ALA A 234 10.22 -8.06 -25.56
C ALA A 234 10.85 -9.02 -24.55
N VAL A 235 10.17 -10.14 -24.27
CA VAL A 235 10.60 -11.14 -23.28
C VAL A 235 11.95 -11.73 -23.70
N LEU A 236 12.92 -11.77 -22.79
CA LEU A 236 14.29 -12.23 -23.11
C LEU A 236 14.34 -13.73 -23.40
N SER A 237 13.55 -14.53 -22.68
CA SER A 237 13.41 -15.97 -22.89
C SER A 237 11.97 -16.39 -22.65
N PRO A 238 11.27 -16.95 -23.67
CA PRO A 238 9.91 -17.45 -23.51
C PRO A 238 9.80 -18.60 -22.48
N SER A 239 10.89 -19.35 -22.26
CA SER A 239 11.00 -20.40 -21.25
C SER A 239 11.64 -19.91 -19.96
N GLY A 240 11.86 -18.60 -19.80
CA GLY A 240 12.42 -18.01 -18.59
C GLY A 240 11.51 -18.22 -17.38
N PRO A 241 12.07 -18.26 -16.16
CA PRO A 241 11.27 -18.40 -14.95
C PRO A 241 10.36 -17.16 -14.79
N SER A 242 9.10 -17.40 -14.43
CA SER A 242 8.26 -16.33 -13.91
C SER A 242 8.80 -15.86 -12.56
N ARG A 243 8.69 -14.57 -12.29
CA ARG A 243 9.13 -13.93 -11.05
C ARG A 243 7.98 -13.16 -10.41
N VAL A 244 8.18 -12.68 -9.19
CA VAL A 244 7.22 -11.81 -8.51
C VAL A 244 7.85 -10.43 -8.28
N LEU A 245 7.12 -9.37 -8.59
CA LEU A 245 7.51 -7.99 -8.29
C LEU A 245 6.60 -7.45 -7.20
N LYS A 246 7.16 -6.97 -6.09
CA LYS A 246 6.46 -6.18 -5.06
C LYS A 246 6.90 -4.72 -5.16
N ASP A 247 5.93 -3.82 -5.35
CA ASP A 247 6.11 -2.36 -5.42
C ASP A 247 5.41 -1.72 -4.22
N VAL A 248 6.14 -0.98 -3.38
CA VAL A 248 5.65 -0.50 -2.08
C VAL A 248 6.25 0.86 -1.71
N TRP A 249 5.51 1.64 -0.91
CA TRP A 249 5.98 2.89 -0.30
C TRP A 249 6.29 2.69 1.17
N LEU A 250 7.58 2.61 1.49
CA LEU A 250 8.09 2.48 2.85
C LEU A 250 8.19 3.85 3.51
N GLU A 251 8.18 3.88 4.84
CA GLU A 251 8.64 5.09 5.54
C GLU A 251 10.11 5.31 5.25
N ASP A 252 10.53 6.57 5.20
CA ASP A 252 11.87 6.92 4.72
C ASP A 252 13.00 6.27 5.55
N SER A 253 12.80 6.22 6.87
CA SER A 253 13.70 5.59 7.84
C SER A 253 13.62 4.07 7.87
N ALA A 254 12.64 3.45 7.21
CA ALA A 254 12.49 2.00 7.22
C ALA A 254 13.56 1.33 6.35
N LEU A 255 14.10 0.22 6.85
CA LEU A 255 14.97 -0.66 6.08
C LEU A 255 14.17 -1.35 4.97
N THR A 256 14.84 -1.66 3.87
CA THR A 256 14.24 -2.43 2.77
C THR A 256 14.19 -3.92 3.12
N GLU A 257 13.29 -4.66 2.45
CA GLU A 257 13.22 -6.13 2.61
C GLU A 257 14.58 -6.81 2.35
N ALA A 258 15.32 -6.33 1.35
CA ALA A 258 16.64 -6.86 1.01
C ALA A 258 17.68 -6.57 2.11
N GLN A 259 17.65 -5.36 2.69
CA GLN A 259 18.53 -5.01 3.82
C GLN A 259 18.22 -5.85 5.05
N ILE A 260 16.94 -6.02 5.40
CA ILE A 260 16.51 -6.82 6.55
C ILE A 260 16.90 -8.30 6.35
N GLN A 261 16.61 -8.87 5.17
CA GLN A 261 16.98 -10.25 4.87
C GLN A 261 18.49 -10.47 4.94
N SER A 262 19.28 -9.51 4.43
CA SER A 262 20.75 -9.58 4.50
C SER A 262 21.25 -9.58 5.94
N GLN A 263 20.71 -8.71 6.80
CA GLN A 263 21.06 -8.66 8.23
C GLN A 263 20.68 -9.96 8.95
N ILE A 264 19.49 -10.51 8.69
CA ILE A 264 19.06 -11.80 9.24
C ILE A 264 20.05 -12.90 8.82
N PHE A 265 20.46 -12.95 7.54
CA PHE A 265 21.40 -13.94 7.06
C PHE A 265 22.81 -13.78 7.66
N GLU A 266 23.28 -12.55 7.84
CA GLU A 266 24.55 -12.26 8.52
C GLU A 266 24.53 -12.74 9.98
N ASP A 267 23.44 -12.51 10.70
CA ASP A 267 23.27 -12.94 12.09
C ASP A 267 23.10 -14.47 12.22
N ILE A 268 22.41 -15.13 11.27
CA ILE A 268 22.38 -16.59 11.17
C ILE A 268 23.79 -17.16 10.99
N GLN A 269 24.58 -16.60 10.07
CA GLN A 269 25.96 -17.02 9.83
C GLN A 269 26.85 -16.77 11.04
N LYS A 270 26.59 -15.69 11.79
CA LYS A 270 27.27 -15.43 13.06
C LYS A 270 26.94 -16.47 14.12
N PHE A 271 25.67 -16.84 14.23
CA PHE A 271 25.22 -17.92 15.12
C PHE A 271 25.90 -19.25 14.76
N PHE A 272 25.97 -19.62 13.49
CA PHE A 272 26.59 -20.87 13.06
C PHE A 272 28.07 -20.99 13.46
N ARG A 273 28.79 -19.89 13.66
CA ARG A 273 30.18 -19.90 14.12
C ARG A 273 30.32 -20.27 15.61
N ASP A 274 29.29 -20.06 16.42
CA ASP A 274 29.29 -20.39 17.84
C ASP A 274 28.66 -21.76 18.11
N LYS A 275 29.43 -22.81 17.83
CA LYS A 275 28.99 -24.21 18.03
C LYS A 275 28.75 -24.58 19.51
N GLN A 276 29.17 -23.73 20.44
CA GLN A 276 28.98 -23.95 21.88
C GLN A 276 27.72 -23.28 22.42
N ASP A 277 27.02 -22.49 21.60
CA ASP A 277 25.73 -21.92 21.98
C ASP A 277 24.74 -23.03 22.34
N ALA A 278 24.07 -22.91 23.48
CA ALA A 278 23.13 -23.91 23.97
C ALA A 278 22.01 -24.20 22.95
N ARG A 279 21.60 -23.20 22.16
CA ARG A 279 20.60 -23.34 21.09
C ARG A 279 21.14 -24.17 19.93
N TYR A 280 22.43 -24.05 19.60
CA TYR A 280 23.07 -24.87 18.58
C TYR A 280 22.98 -26.34 18.97
N LEU A 281 23.44 -26.67 20.18
CA LEU A 281 23.42 -28.05 20.70
C LEU A 281 22.00 -28.61 20.79
N ALA A 282 21.05 -27.82 21.30
CA ALA A 282 19.66 -28.25 21.46
C ALA A 282 18.95 -28.50 20.12
N PHE A 283 19.23 -27.70 19.09
CA PHE A 283 18.56 -27.82 17.79
C PHE A 283 19.28 -28.73 16.80
N GLU A 284 20.50 -29.18 17.10
CA GLU A 284 21.20 -30.17 16.29
C GLU A 284 20.50 -31.54 16.29
N GLU A 285 19.77 -31.87 17.36
CA GLU A 285 19.00 -33.12 17.46
C GLU A 285 17.68 -33.09 16.66
N LEU A 286 17.24 -31.91 16.22
CA LEU A 286 16.01 -31.74 15.44
C LEU A 286 16.27 -31.95 13.95
N GLN A 287 15.21 -32.22 13.18
CA GLN A 287 15.29 -32.38 11.73
C GLN A 287 14.59 -31.22 11.00
N PRO A 288 15.23 -30.57 10.01
CA PRO A 288 16.66 -30.70 9.67
C PRO A 288 17.56 -30.22 10.83
N SER A 289 18.77 -30.76 10.94
CA SER A 289 19.74 -30.33 11.98
C SER A 289 20.28 -28.93 11.67
N ILE A 290 20.96 -28.30 12.63
CA ILE A 290 21.59 -26.99 12.37
C ILE A 290 22.75 -27.17 11.40
N SER A 291 23.54 -28.25 11.51
CA SER A 291 24.61 -28.54 10.56
C SER A 291 24.10 -28.77 9.14
N ASP A 292 22.95 -29.44 8.95
CA ASP A 292 22.33 -29.59 7.63
C ASP A 292 21.92 -28.24 7.03
N LEU A 293 21.45 -27.32 7.89
CA LEU A 293 21.01 -25.99 7.49
C LEU A 293 22.19 -25.07 7.12
N GLU A 294 23.30 -25.19 7.83
CA GLU A 294 24.54 -24.45 7.54
C GLU A 294 25.19 -24.94 6.24
N HIS A 295 25.16 -26.25 5.98
CA HIS A 295 25.77 -26.83 4.79
C HIS A 295 25.22 -26.21 3.51
N ASP A 296 26.11 -25.74 2.63
CA ASP A 296 25.80 -25.07 1.35
C ASP A 296 24.76 -23.93 1.45
N ASP A 297 24.71 -23.26 2.61
CA ASP A 297 23.70 -22.24 2.92
C ASP A 297 22.25 -22.74 2.71
N SER A 298 21.98 -24.03 2.97
CA SER A 298 20.69 -24.65 2.68
C SER A 298 19.52 -23.97 3.41
N TYR A 299 19.78 -23.32 4.54
CA TYR A 299 18.82 -22.49 5.27
C TYR A 299 18.15 -21.40 4.41
N LYS A 300 18.85 -20.85 3.41
CA LYS A 300 18.30 -19.81 2.52
C LYS A 300 17.07 -20.29 1.75
N LYS A 301 16.91 -21.60 1.55
CA LYS A 301 15.75 -22.16 0.84
C LYS A 301 14.43 -21.93 1.57
N TYR A 302 14.45 -21.66 2.88
CA TYR A 302 13.27 -21.38 3.70
C TYR A 302 12.83 -19.91 3.68
N PHE A 303 13.58 -19.03 3.03
CA PHE A 303 13.24 -17.62 2.83
C PHE A 303 12.98 -17.37 1.35
N ILE A 304 12.09 -16.43 1.03
CA ILE A 304 11.83 -16.03 -0.35
C ILE A 304 13.09 -15.39 -0.96
N LYS A 305 13.52 -15.84 -2.14
CA LYS A 305 14.78 -15.39 -2.74
C LYS A 305 14.59 -14.02 -3.36
N ILE A 306 15.39 -13.05 -2.96
CA ILE A 306 15.48 -11.75 -3.63
C ILE A 306 16.49 -11.84 -4.78
N VAL A 307 16.08 -11.41 -5.97
CA VAL A 307 16.88 -11.49 -7.21
C VAL A 307 17.33 -10.12 -7.69
N ALA A 308 16.59 -9.07 -7.35
CA ALA A 308 16.95 -7.68 -7.55
C ALA A 308 16.03 -6.81 -6.69
N ASP A 309 16.49 -5.63 -6.33
CA ASP A 309 15.69 -4.62 -5.68
C ASP A 309 16.09 -3.21 -6.15
N TYR A 310 15.24 -2.24 -5.85
CA TYR A 310 15.46 -0.84 -6.19
C TYR A 310 14.84 0.05 -5.12
N GLU A 311 15.70 0.89 -4.52
CA GLU A 311 15.27 2.01 -3.69
C GLU A 311 15.09 3.23 -4.58
N GLY A 312 13.84 3.68 -4.69
CA GLY A 312 13.40 4.74 -5.57
C GLY A 312 13.32 6.09 -4.90
N ARG A 313 12.45 6.94 -5.45
CA ARG A 313 12.32 8.33 -5.00
C ARG A 313 11.59 8.44 -3.67
N GLN A 314 11.97 9.47 -2.94
CA GLN A 314 11.25 9.93 -1.76
C GLN A 314 10.09 10.85 -2.17
N THR A 315 9.00 10.79 -1.42
CA THR A 315 7.91 11.77 -1.52
C THR A 315 8.45 13.15 -1.16
N LYS A 316 7.99 14.19 -1.86
CA LYS A 316 8.35 15.58 -1.54
C LYS A 316 8.12 15.86 -0.04
N PRO A 317 9.00 16.61 0.63
CA PRO A 317 8.75 17.03 2.01
C PRO A 317 7.58 18.00 2.06
N ARG A 318 6.97 18.14 3.23
CA ARG A 318 5.99 19.21 3.48
C ARG A 318 6.69 20.57 3.37
N SER A 319 5.98 21.58 2.87
CA SER A 319 6.47 22.96 2.93
C SER A 319 6.70 23.37 4.40
N PRO A 320 7.85 23.98 4.75
CA PRO A 320 8.15 24.40 6.12
C PRO A 320 7.10 25.33 6.72
N ASN A 321 6.47 26.16 5.87
CA ASN A 321 5.45 27.14 6.27
C ASN A 321 4.02 26.57 6.18
N SER A 322 3.86 25.24 6.09
CA SER A 322 2.54 24.60 5.98
C SER A 322 1.87 24.44 7.34
N GLU A 323 0.58 24.80 7.39
CA GLU A 323 -0.26 24.65 8.58
C GLU A 323 -1.28 23.52 8.40
N ARG A 324 -1.68 22.89 9.52
CA ARG A 324 -2.70 21.83 9.50
C ARG A 324 -4.07 22.43 9.23
N LYS A 325 -4.65 22.17 8.06
CA LYS A 325 -6.06 22.48 7.78
C LYS A 325 -6.97 21.38 8.32
N ARG A 326 -7.85 21.73 9.27
CA ARG A 326 -8.90 20.83 9.81
C ARG A 326 -10.22 21.02 9.03
N ARG A 327 -11.12 20.04 9.13
CA ARG A 327 -12.50 20.09 8.62
C ARG A 327 -12.63 20.32 7.10
N LEU A 328 -11.64 19.84 6.33
CA LEU A 328 -11.64 19.96 4.88
C LEU A 328 -12.77 19.16 4.19
N PHE A 329 -13.29 18.14 4.88
CA PHE A 329 -14.30 17.21 4.36
C PHE A 329 -15.56 17.05 5.25
N SER A 330 -15.74 17.90 6.28
CA SER A 330 -16.93 17.86 7.16
C SER A 330 -17.31 19.25 7.67
N THR A 331 -18.61 19.52 7.75
CA THR A 331 -19.20 20.73 8.34
C THR A 331 -19.73 20.54 9.78
N VAL A 332 -19.81 19.32 10.30
CA VAL A 332 -20.41 18.97 11.62
C VAL A 332 -19.47 18.06 12.44
N GLU A 333 -19.55 18.11 13.78
CA GLU A 333 -18.96 17.08 14.65
C GLU A 333 -19.62 15.72 14.39
N SER A 334 -18.79 14.72 14.10
CA SER A 334 -19.24 13.46 13.52
C SER A 334 -20.01 12.58 14.53
N ILE A 335 -21.28 12.27 14.22
CA ILE A 335 -21.96 11.08 14.74
C ILE A 335 -21.66 9.94 13.75
N ALA A 336 -21.19 8.81 14.28
CA ALA A 336 -20.79 7.65 13.48
C ALA A 336 -21.95 7.09 12.63
N LEU A 337 -21.68 6.77 11.36
CA LEU A 337 -22.60 6.05 10.48
C LEU A 337 -21.94 4.77 9.93
N PRO A 338 -22.74 3.75 9.56
CA PRO A 338 -22.30 2.37 9.40
C PRO A 338 -21.59 2.10 8.07
N THR A 339 -20.59 1.24 8.12
CA THR A 339 -19.84 0.68 6.99
C THR A 339 -20.69 -0.32 6.19
N THR A 340 -20.87 -0.09 4.89
CA THR A 340 -21.40 -1.09 3.96
C THR A 340 -20.26 -1.94 3.39
N SER A 341 -20.36 -3.25 3.64
CA SER A 341 -19.48 -4.29 3.14
C SER A 341 -20.03 -4.83 1.83
N ASN A 342 -19.23 -4.76 0.76
CA ASN A 342 -19.30 -5.67 -0.38
C ASN A 342 -17.96 -5.63 -1.11
N ARG A 343 -17.09 -6.63 -0.88
CA ARG A 343 -15.86 -6.85 -1.65
C ARG A 343 -15.92 -8.23 -2.30
N GLY A 344 -15.63 -8.27 -3.60
CA GLY A 344 -15.35 -9.49 -4.35
C GLY A 344 -14.05 -10.14 -3.89
N ARG A 345 -14.03 -11.48 -3.95
CA ARG A 345 -12.96 -12.40 -3.53
C ARG A 345 -11.64 -12.17 -4.27
N SER A 346 -10.56 -11.97 -3.50
CA SER A 346 -9.31 -12.75 -3.47
C SER A 346 -8.24 -11.88 -2.80
N GLY A 347 -7.75 -12.31 -1.64
CA GLY A 347 -6.83 -11.55 -0.79
C GLY A 347 -7.36 -11.35 0.63
N THR A 348 -6.54 -11.68 1.62
CA THR A 348 -6.81 -11.49 3.05
C THR A 348 -7.07 -10.00 3.30
N PRO A 349 -8.24 -9.60 3.83
CA PRO A 349 -8.54 -8.20 4.08
C PRO A 349 -7.66 -7.68 5.23
N ARG A 350 -6.66 -6.84 4.92
CA ARG A 350 -6.06 -5.96 5.93
C ARG A 350 -7.12 -4.90 6.30
N LEU A 351 -7.63 -4.96 7.52
CA LEU A 351 -8.57 -3.97 8.05
C LEU A 351 -7.89 -2.60 8.04
N THR A 352 -8.39 -1.67 7.25
CA THR A 352 -8.12 -0.25 7.50
C THR A 352 -8.73 0.09 8.85
N GLU A 353 -7.91 0.53 9.80
CA GLU A 353 -8.38 1.01 11.11
C GLU A 353 -9.57 1.97 10.93
N SER A 354 -10.78 1.52 11.26
CA SER A 354 -11.80 2.44 11.76
C SER A 354 -11.40 2.80 13.18
N LYS A 355 -10.44 3.72 13.32
CA LYS A 355 -10.23 4.42 14.59
C LYS A 355 -11.53 5.20 14.86
N THR A 356 -12.43 4.59 15.63
CA THR A 356 -13.67 5.20 16.14
C THR A 356 -13.38 6.33 17.14
N THR A 357 -12.13 6.47 17.57
CA THR A 357 -11.61 7.62 18.29
C THR A 357 -10.65 8.38 17.39
N PHE A 358 -11.00 9.61 17.01
CA PHE A 358 -10.05 10.51 16.37
C PHE A 358 -8.94 10.79 17.37
N ASP A 359 -7.77 10.24 17.09
CA ASP A 359 -6.53 10.61 17.76
C ASP A 359 -6.32 12.12 17.50
N GLU A 360 -6.59 12.96 18.50
CA GLU A 360 -6.52 14.42 18.39
C GLU A 360 -5.07 14.92 18.20
N GLY A 361 -4.09 14.04 18.42
CA GLY A 361 -2.69 14.30 18.14
C GLY A 361 -2.41 14.72 16.69
N PRO A 362 -1.34 15.49 16.44
CA PRO A 362 -0.86 15.69 15.09
C PRO A 362 -0.48 14.33 14.49
N ARG A 363 -1.18 13.88 13.45
CA ARG A 363 -0.70 12.77 12.62
C ARG A 363 0.61 13.22 12.00
N GLU A 364 1.71 12.60 12.42
CA GLU A 364 3.03 12.87 11.87
C GLU A 364 3.08 12.28 10.45
N PHE A 365 3.19 13.15 9.45
CA PHE A 365 3.29 12.73 8.07
C PHE A 365 4.77 12.51 7.73
N ALA A 366 5.28 11.32 8.05
CA ALA A 366 6.64 10.93 7.69
C ALA A 366 6.77 10.85 6.16
N PRO A 367 7.87 11.40 5.58
CA PRO A 367 8.22 11.12 4.19
C PRO A 367 8.27 9.61 3.93
N ARG A 368 7.92 9.22 2.71
CA ARG A 368 7.97 7.84 2.26
C ARG A 368 8.93 7.69 1.10
N LYS A 369 9.58 6.55 0.99
CA LYS A 369 10.40 6.17 -0.17
C LYS A 369 9.77 5.01 -0.92
N GLN A 370 9.89 5.05 -2.24
CA GLN A 370 9.48 3.92 -3.07
C GLN A 370 10.50 2.80 -2.96
N TYR A 371 10.03 1.57 -2.84
CA TYR A 371 10.86 0.37 -2.82
C TYR A 371 10.25 -0.70 -3.71
N ARG A 372 11.08 -1.34 -4.52
CA ARG A 372 10.69 -2.43 -5.41
C ARG A 372 11.60 -3.61 -5.19
N VAL A 373 11.03 -4.79 -5.14
CA VAL A 373 11.78 -6.03 -4.99
C VAL A 373 11.25 -7.09 -5.94
N ILE A 374 12.19 -7.81 -6.56
CA ILE A 374 11.95 -8.93 -7.46
C ILE A 374 12.29 -10.21 -6.72
N PHE A 375 11.29 -11.03 -6.46
CA PHE A 375 11.46 -12.36 -5.89
C PHE A 375 11.69 -13.40 -6.99
N GLY A 376 12.53 -14.39 -6.70
CA GLY A 376 12.94 -15.42 -7.62
C GLY A 376 11.85 -16.43 -7.94
N GLU A 377 11.03 -16.75 -6.95
CA GLU A 377 10.00 -17.78 -7.01
C GLU A 377 8.59 -17.19 -7.10
N VAL A 378 7.72 -17.85 -7.88
CA VAL A 378 6.27 -17.71 -7.75
C VAL A 378 5.79 -18.80 -6.80
N CYS A 379 5.12 -18.40 -5.75
CA CYS A 379 4.65 -19.28 -4.68
C CYS A 379 3.14 -19.15 -4.49
N GLU A 380 2.55 -20.12 -3.82
CA GLU A 380 1.17 -20.09 -3.35
C GLU A 380 1.15 -19.76 -1.85
N ALA A 381 0.22 -18.93 -1.39
CA ALA A 381 0.11 -18.65 0.04
C ALA A 381 -0.40 -19.89 0.78
N VAL A 382 0.08 -20.15 2.00
CA VAL A 382 -0.34 -21.32 2.78
C VAL A 382 -1.86 -21.35 2.99
N GLY A 383 -2.50 -20.16 3.09
CA GLY A 383 -3.95 -20.05 3.21
C GLY A 383 -4.75 -20.47 1.97
N ASP A 384 -4.11 -20.59 0.81
CA ASP A 384 -4.74 -20.94 -0.46
C ASP A 384 -4.57 -22.43 -0.82
N LEU A 385 -3.67 -23.15 -0.14
CA LEU A 385 -3.41 -24.56 -0.38
C LEU A 385 -4.67 -25.43 -0.26
N GLY A 386 -4.72 -26.46 -1.10
CA GLY A 386 -5.92 -27.29 -1.30
C GLY A 386 -6.20 -28.32 -0.22
N THR A 387 -5.20 -28.73 0.57
CA THR A 387 -5.36 -29.79 1.58
C THR A 387 -4.76 -29.40 2.93
N VAL A 388 -5.37 -29.93 4.01
CA VAL A 388 -4.85 -29.74 5.38
C VAL A 388 -3.45 -30.36 5.53
N GLY A 389 -3.16 -31.44 4.80
CA GLY A 389 -1.84 -32.08 4.79
C GLY A 389 -0.76 -31.18 4.23
N ASP A 390 -1.02 -30.54 3.08
CA ASP A 390 -0.10 -29.57 2.47
C ASP A 390 0.11 -28.36 3.38
N VAL A 391 -0.95 -27.86 4.01
CA VAL A 391 -0.86 -26.76 4.99
C VAL A 391 0.02 -27.16 6.18
N ALA A 392 -0.21 -28.35 6.76
CA ALA A 392 0.55 -28.83 7.90
C ALA A 392 2.05 -29.01 7.55
N ASP A 393 2.35 -29.56 6.37
CA ASP A 393 3.72 -29.72 5.88
C ASP A 393 4.42 -28.35 5.72
N VAL A 394 3.78 -27.41 5.04
CA VAL A 394 4.35 -26.07 4.82
C VAL A 394 4.51 -25.29 6.14
N LEU A 395 3.55 -25.37 7.07
CA LEU A 395 3.66 -24.74 8.39
C LEU A 395 4.79 -25.39 9.22
N SER A 396 4.94 -26.71 9.16
CA SER A 396 6.04 -27.42 9.84
C SER A 396 7.40 -26.95 9.32
N GLN A 397 7.55 -26.81 8.00
CA GLN A 397 8.75 -26.26 7.40
C GLN A 397 8.96 -24.76 7.74
N ALA A 398 7.91 -23.96 7.88
CA ALA A 398 8.02 -22.55 8.27
C ALA A 398 8.58 -22.37 9.69
N ILE A 399 8.33 -23.33 10.60
CA ILE A 399 8.94 -23.35 11.94
C ILE A 399 10.48 -23.43 11.84
N VAL A 400 11.03 -24.07 10.81
CA VAL A 400 12.49 -24.11 10.59
C VAL A 400 13.05 -22.71 10.34
N ALA A 401 12.35 -21.88 9.56
CA ALA A 401 12.74 -20.48 9.32
C ALA A 401 12.65 -19.65 10.61
N LEU A 402 11.57 -19.80 11.38
CA LEU A 402 11.42 -19.11 12.66
C LEU A 402 12.44 -19.54 13.70
N ARG A 403 12.80 -20.83 13.73
CA ARG A 403 13.88 -21.35 14.58
C ARG A 403 15.22 -20.70 14.24
N LEU A 404 15.52 -20.53 12.95
CA LEU A 404 16.73 -19.82 12.50
C LEU A 404 16.71 -18.34 12.90
N MET A 405 15.57 -17.66 12.74
CA MET A 405 15.41 -16.28 13.20
C MET A 405 15.60 -16.17 14.71
N TYR A 406 15.03 -17.09 15.51
CA TYR A 406 15.26 -17.17 16.95
C TYR A 406 16.74 -17.34 17.32
N CYS A 407 17.46 -18.21 16.61
CA CYS A 407 18.89 -18.40 16.82
C CYS A 407 19.69 -17.12 16.49
N ALA A 408 19.29 -16.40 15.45
CA ALA A 408 19.86 -15.13 15.06
C ALA A 408 19.40 -13.95 15.94
N GLY A 409 18.45 -14.14 16.86
CA GLY A 409 17.92 -13.08 17.71
C GLY A 409 16.89 -12.16 17.03
N TRP A 410 16.18 -12.65 16.02
CA TRP A 410 15.16 -11.92 15.25
C TRP A 410 13.75 -12.46 15.48
N VAL A 411 12.78 -11.55 15.45
CA VAL A 411 11.34 -11.86 15.40
C VAL A 411 10.73 -11.32 14.11
N HIS A 412 9.75 -12.01 13.54
CA HIS A 412 9.12 -11.64 12.26
C HIS A 412 7.99 -10.62 12.42
N ARG A 413 7.11 -10.80 13.42
CA ARG A 413 6.06 -9.83 13.83
C ARG A 413 4.88 -9.61 12.88
N ASP A 414 4.81 -10.34 11.77
CA ASP A 414 3.69 -10.29 10.81
C ASP A 414 3.43 -11.67 10.18
N ILE A 415 3.50 -12.72 10.99
CA ILE A 415 3.18 -14.08 10.55
C ILE A 415 1.67 -14.17 10.26
N SER A 416 1.35 -14.60 9.04
CA SER A 416 -0.02 -14.77 8.58
C SER A 416 -0.10 -15.83 7.48
N SER A 417 -1.31 -16.30 7.18
CA SER A 417 -1.54 -17.27 6.11
C SER A 417 -1.18 -16.75 4.71
N GLY A 418 -0.97 -15.44 4.54
CA GLY A 418 -0.51 -14.80 3.31
C GLY A 418 1.00 -14.61 3.21
N ASN A 419 1.72 -14.66 4.34
CA ASN A 419 3.17 -14.37 4.40
C ASN A 419 4.04 -15.63 4.50
N ILE A 420 3.42 -16.78 4.80
CA ILE A 420 4.02 -18.10 4.64
C ILE A 420 3.62 -18.64 3.26
N LEU A 421 4.60 -18.89 2.41
CA LEU A 421 4.39 -19.30 1.03
C LEU A 421 4.90 -20.72 0.77
N ALA A 422 4.33 -21.39 -0.21
CA ALA A 422 4.68 -22.72 -0.68
C ALA A 422 5.16 -22.65 -2.13
N HIS A 423 6.39 -23.08 -2.38
CA HIS A 423 6.97 -23.18 -3.72
C HIS A 423 6.99 -24.65 -4.19
N PRO A 424 6.46 -24.98 -5.37
CA PRO A 424 6.49 -26.36 -5.86
C PRO A 424 7.92 -26.73 -6.28
N CYS A 425 8.51 -27.74 -5.63
CA CYS A 425 9.87 -28.20 -5.88
C CYS A 425 9.90 -29.73 -5.92
N GLY A 426 10.19 -30.31 -7.09
CA GLY A 426 10.39 -31.76 -7.22
C GLY A 426 9.17 -32.63 -6.85
N GLY A 427 7.95 -32.09 -6.96
CA GLY A 427 6.72 -32.78 -6.58
C GLY A 427 6.30 -32.63 -5.12
N ALA A 428 7.07 -31.88 -4.31
CA ALA A 428 6.73 -31.52 -2.94
C ALA A 428 6.68 -29.99 -2.77
N TRP A 429 6.17 -29.52 -1.64
CA TRP A 429 6.18 -28.12 -1.27
C TRP A 429 7.46 -27.76 -0.51
N GLN A 430 8.10 -26.65 -0.90
CA GLN A 430 9.15 -26.00 -0.11
C GLN A 430 8.57 -24.72 0.50
N ALA A 431 8.55 -24.64 1.84
CA ALA A 431 8.12 -23.42 2.51
C ALA A 431 9.09 -22.26 2.25
N LYS A 432 8.53 -21.06 2.12
CA LYS A 432 9.20 -19.79 1.87
C LYS A 432 8.59 -18.72 2.77
N LEU A 433 9.35 -18.29 3.78
CA LEU A 433 8.99 -17.16 4.63
C LEU A 433 9.21 -15.85 3.85
N SER A 434 8.23 -14.94 3.94
CA SER A 434 8.21 -13.68 3.19
C SER A 434 7.62 -12.54 4.04
N ASP A 435 7.76 -11.30 3.57
CA ASP A 435 7.25 -10.09 4.25
C ASP A 435 7.99 -9.77 5.56
N LEU A 436 9.33 -9.75 5.48
CA LEU A 436 10.25 -9.41 6.56
C LEU A 436 10.26 -7.91 6.89
N GLU A 437 9.47 -7.09 6.21
CA GLU A 437 9.39 -5.62 6.37
C GLU A 437 9.12 -5.14 7.81
N TYR A 438 8.61 -6.01 8.68
CA TYR A 438 8.39 -5.74 10.11
C TYR A 438 9.34 -6.50 11.05
N ALA A 439 10.20 -7.36 10.49
CA ALA A 439 11.12 -8.13 11.29
C ALA A 439 12.13 -7.22 11.99
N ARG A 440 12.45 -7.55 13.24
CA ARG A 440 13.40 -6.78 14.07
C ARG A 440 14.23 -7.72 14.93
N GLN A 441 15.41 -7.25 15.31
CA GLN A 441 16.15 -7.86 16.41
C GLN A 441 15.33 -7.76 17.69
N PHE A 442 15.25 -8.86 18.42
CA PHE A 442 14.59 -8.94 19.70
C PHE A 442 15.32 -8.08 20.74
N SER A 443 14.56 -7.31 21.52
CA SER A 443 15.09 -6.45 22.59
C SER A 443 14.08 -6.33 23.72
N ASP A 444 14.50 -6.64 24.95
CA ASP A 444 13.68 -6.52 26.16
C ASP A 444 13.22 -5.08 26.46
N SER A 445 13.84 -4.10 25.79
CA SER A 445 13.56 -2.68 25.96
C SER A 445 12.58 -2.11 24.92
N ASP A 446 12.32 -2.82 23.81
CA ASP A 446 11.43 -2.32 22.75
C ASP A 446 9.96 -2.60 23.09
N ARG A 447 9.39 -1.71 23.91
CA ARG A 447 7.98 -1.73 24.32
C ARG A 447 7.07 -0.96 23.36
N ASN A 448 7.59 -0.48 22.22
CA ASN A 448 6.84 0.35 21.27
C ASN A 448 5.88 -0.45 20.38
N VAL A 449 5.07 -1.32 20.98
CA VAL A 449 3.98 -2.03 20.28
C VAL A 449 2.89 -1.06 19.81
N GLY A 450 2.76 0.11 20.45
CA GLY A 450 1.77 1.13 20.11
C GLY A 450 2.13 2.06 18.93
N GLY A 451 3.41 2.11 18.52
CA GLY A 451 3.89 2.95 17.42
C GLY A 451 3.93 2.24 16.06
N ASP A 452 4.02 0.91 16.07
CA ASP A 452 3.93 0.12 14.85
C ASP A 452 2.47 0.04 14.39
N PRO A 453 2.18 0.20 13.08
CA PRO A 453 0.82 0.12 12.57
C PRO A 453 0.32 -1.30 12.79
N LYS A 454 -0.43 -1.54 13.88
CA LYS A 454 -0.97 -2.83 14.35
C LYS A 454 -0.89 -3.91 13.26
N THR A 455 0.25 -4.58 13.24
CA THR A 455 0.61 -5.53 12.18
C THR A 455 -0.12 -6.84 12.45
N GLY A 456 -0.58 -7.49 11.40
CA GLY A 456 -1.37 -8.72 11.50
C GLY A 456 -2.77 -8.60 10.91
N THR A 457 -3.15 -9.65 10.19
CA THR A 457 -4.57 -9.98 10.05
C THR A 457 -5.08 -10.30 11.45
N PRO A 458 -6.16 -9.67 11.99
CA PRO A 458 -6.59 -9.85 13.37
C PRO A 458 -6.70 -11.33 13.80
N TYR A 459 -7.04 -12.20 12.84
CA TYR A 459 -7.17 -13.65 12.99
C TYR A 459 -5.93 -14.38 13.51
N PHE A 460 -4.74 -13.88 13.20
CA PHE A 460 -3.48 -14.56 13.53
C PHE A 460 -2.63 -13.75 14.49
N MET A 461 -3.18 -12.65 15.03
CA MET A 461 -2.48 -11.83 16.00
C MET A 461 -2.35 -12.60 17.33
N PRO A 462 -1.15 -12.68 17.91
CA PRO A 462 -0.93 -13.31 19.21
C PRO A 462 -1.79 -12.67 20.29
N HIS A 463 -2.32 -13.47 21.21
CA HIS A 463 -3.33 -13.02 22.17
C HIS A 463 -2.81 -11.91 23.09
N GLU A 464 -1.55 -12.01 23.55
CA GLU A 464 -0.95 -10.97 24.38
C GLU A 464 -0.84 -9.63 23.65
N ILE A 465 -0.47 -9.67 22.37
CA ILE A 465 -0.34 -8.49 21.51
C ILE A 465 -1.72 -7.90 21.22
N PHE A 466 -2.69 -8.75 20.89
CA PHE A 466 -4.06 -8.34 20.60
C PHE A 466 -4.74 -7.69 21.81
N SER A 467 -4.65 -8.34 22.97
CA SER A 467 -5.20 -7.85 24.24
C SER A 467 -4.37 -6.72 24.85
N SER A 468 -3.13 -6.53 24.39
CA SER A 468 -2.15 -5.62 24.99
C SER A 468 -1.92 -5.92 26.48
N CYS A 469 -1.96 -7.19 26.86
CA CYS A 469 -1.77 -7.68 28.23
C CYS A 469 -1.02 -9.02 28.22
N TYR A 470 -0.10 -9.22 29.17
CA TYR A 470 0.55 -10.53 29.37
C TYR A 470 -0.46 -11.56 29.90
N ILE A 471 -0.33 -12.81 29.45
CA ILE A 471 -1.00 -13.96 30.04
C ILE A 471 -0.18 -14.39 31.26
N ILE A 472 -0.65 -14.04 32.46
CA ILE A 472 -0.02 -14.46 33.71
C ILE A 472 -0.77 -15.70 34.20
N PRO A 473 -0.14 -16.89 34.27
CA PRO A 473 -0.76 -18.04 34.92
C PRO A 473 -0.96 -17.71 36.40
N GLY A 474 -2.20 -17.55 36.83
CA GLY A 474 -2.53 -17.46 38.26
C GLY A 474 -2.37 -18.82 38.94
N PRO A 475 -2.15 -18.89 40.26
CA PRO A 475 -2.34 -20.13 40.99
C PRO A 475 -3.77 -20.60 40.75
N VAL A 476 -3.93 -21.81 40.21
CA VAL A 476 -5.23 -22.45 40.00
C VAL A 476 -5.85 -22.66 41.39
N ALA A 477 -6.65 -21.71 41.85
CA ALA A 477 -7.65 -22.02 42.85
C ALA A 477 -8.65 -22.93 42.14
N GLU A 478 -8.87 -24.13 42.70
CA GLU A 478 -9.91 -25.05 42.29
C GLU A 478 -11.26 -24.33 42.32
N GLN A 479 -11.63 -23.72 41.19
CA GLN A 479 -12.98 -23.33 40.88
C GLN A 479 -13.36 -24.12 39.65
N GLU A 480 -14.47 -24.85 39.77
CA GLU A 480 -15.06 -25.63 38.69
C GLU A 480 -15.13 -24.81 37.40
N PRO A 481 -15.10 -25.45 36.21
CA PRO A 481 -15.19 -24.72 34.95
C PRO A 481 -16.59 -24.11 34.84
N GLU A 482 -16.77 -22.91 35.39
CA GLU A 482 -17.83 -22.02 34.96
C GLU A 482 -17.59 -21.78 33.47
N LEU A 483 -18.52 -22.27 32.65
CA LEU A 483 -18.59 -21.98 31.23
C LEU A 483 -18.47 -20.46 31.07
N VAL A 484 -17.28 -20.00 30.66
CA VAL A 484 -16.99 -18.59 30.46
C VAL A 484 -17.87 -18.12 29.29
N ASP A 485 -19.00 -17.53 29.67
CA ASP A 485 -20.01 -17.02 28.75
C ASP A 485 -19.41 -15.84 27.97
N ASN A 486 -19.13 -16.08 26.68
CA ASN A 486 -19.32 -15.16 25.55
C ASN A 486 -18.78 -13.71 25.60
N ASP A 487 -17.71 -13.38 26.31
CA ASP A 487 -17.10 -12.02 26.20
C ASP A 487 -16.13 -11.85 25.02
N ILE A 488 -16.02 -12.85 24.13
CA ILE A 488 -15.37 -12.72 22.80
C ILE A 488 -16.24 -11.84 21.86
N THR A 489 -17.53 -11.65 22.18
CA THR A 489 -18.52 -11.03 21.28
C THR A 489 -18.60 -9.50 21.38
N ASN A 490 -18.07 -8.90 22.44
CA ASN A 490 -18.10 -7.46 22.63
C ASN A 490 -16.68 -6.90 22.45
N GLY A 491 -16.43 -6.17 21.37
CA GLY A 491 -15.15 -5.50 21.05
C GLY A 491 -14.67 -4.44 22.06
N ARG A 492 -15.01 -4.56 23.35
CA ARG A 492 -14.45 -3.79 24.45
C ARG A 492 -13.10 -4.37 24.84
N ARG A 493 -12.04 -3.65 24.48
CA ARG A 493 -10.69 -3.91 24.97
C ARG A 493 -10.68 -3.87 26.51
N PRO A 494 -10.16 -4.90 27.20
CA PRO A 494 -9.89 -4.82 28.63
C PRO A 494 -8.99 -3.61 28.93
N GLN A 495 -9.25 -2.90 30.02
CA GLN A 495 -8.37 -1.83 30.48
C GLN A 495 -6.98 -2.42 30.81
N PRO A 496 -5.88 -1.87 30.29
CA PRO A 496 -4.55 -2.44 30.49
C PRO A 496 -4.17 -2.44 31.98
N ARG A 497 -3.88 -3.63 32.53
CA ARG A 497 -3.49 -3.81 33.94
C ARG A 497 -1.97 -3.73 34.17
N GLY A 498 -1.19 -3.28 33.19
CA GLY A 498 0.28 -3.24 33.24
C GLY A 498 0.92 -2.61 32.00
N PRO A 499 2.27 -2.61 31.91
CA PRO A 499 2.97 -2.15 30.71
C PRO A 499 2.59 -3.01 29.49
N PRO A 500 2.62 -2.45 28.27
CA PRO A 500 2.30 -3.22 27.07
C PRO A 500 3.29 -4.40 26.91
N PRO A 501 2.81 -5.56 26.40
CA PRO A 501 3.68 -6.70 26.14
C PRO A 501 4.80 -6.37 25.15
N VAL A 502 5.96 -7.00 25.33
CA VAL A 502 7.06 -6.95 24.36
C VAL A 502 6.89 -8.12 23.40
N TYR A 503 6.94 -7.83 22.10
CA TYR A 503 6.85 -8.88 21.08
C TYR A 503 8.07 -9.81 21.17
N ASN A 504 7.83 -11.12 21.23
CA ASN A 504 8.88 -12.13 21.37
C ASN A 504 8.65 -13.33 20.45
N PHE A 505 9.57 -14.28 20.45
CA PHE A 505 9.57 -15.42 19.52
C PHE A 505 8.37 -16.38 19.69
N GLN A 506 7.79 -16.46 20.90
CA GLN A 506 6.59 -17.28 21.13
C GLN A 506 5.39 -16.72 20.37
N HIS A 507 5.34 -15.41 20.17
CA HIS A 507 4.27 -14.75 19.44
C HIS A 507 4.26 -15.15 17.96
N ASP A 508 5.42 -15.24 17.31
CA ASP A 508 5.50 -15.74 15.92
C ASP A 508 5.01 -17.21 15.82
N LEU A 509 5.31 -18.04 16.83
CA LEU A 509 4.83 -19.43 16.89
C LEU A 509 3.32 -19.51 17.17
N GLU A 510 2.79 -18.65 18.03
CA GLU A 510 1.35 -18.56 18.30
C GLU A 510 0.57 -18.21 17.02
N SER A 511 1.11 -17.31 16.19
CA SER A 511 0.53 -17.01 14.89
C SER A 511 0.46 -18.24 13.96
N ILE A 512 1.49 -19.11 13.95
CA ILE A 512 1.44 -20.39 13.21
C ILE A 512 0.31 -21.28 13.72
N TRP A 513 0.16 -21.37 15.04
CA TRP A 513 -0.93 -22.13 15.66
C TRP A 513 -2.30 -21.62 15.22
N TRP A 514 -2.52 -20.30 15.24
CA TRP A 514 -3.78 -19.71 14.78
C TRP A 514 -4.08 -19.98 13.31
N ILE A 515 -3.06 -19.99 12.43
CA ILE A 515 -3.23 -20.35 11.01
C ILE A 515 -3.70 -21.80 10.88
N PHE A 516 -3.11 -22.72 11.66
CA PHE A 516 -3.50 -24.12 11.63
C PHE A 516 -4.94 -24.32 12.15
N VAL A 517 -5.29 -23.71 13.28
CA VAL A 517 -6.65 -23.74 13.85
C VAL A 517 -7.66 -23.18 12.85
N TRP A 518 -7.37 -22.04 12.22
CA TRP A 518 -8.21 -21.45 11.18
C TRP A 518 -8.39 -22.41 9.99
N THR A 519 -7.34 -23.11 9.59
CA THR A 519 -7.41 -24.08 8.49
C THR A 519 -8.36 -25.23 8.84
N VAL A 520 -8.18 -25.89 9.99
CA VAL A 520 -9.00 -27.05 10.36
C VAL A 520 -10.44 -26.68 10.70
N THR A 521 -10.69 -25.46 11.15
CA THR A 521 -12.04 -25.01 11.54
C THR A 521 -12.81 -24.33 10.41
N CYS A 522 -12.16 -23.44 9.64
CA CYS A 522 -12.84 -22.62 8.65
C CYS A 522 -12.70 -23.12 7.20
N ARG A 523 -11.71 -23.97 6.92
CA ARG A 523 -11.36 -24.39 5.54
C ARG A 523 -11.65 -25.85 5.22
N VAL A 524 -12.02 -26.65 6.22
CA VAL A 524 -12.48 -28.03 6.01
C VAL A 524 -13.97 -28.01 5.66
N SER A 525 -14.39 -28.83 4.69
CA SER A 525 -15.80 -28.98 4.30
C SER A 525 -16.62 -29.74 5.36
N HIS A 526 -16.74 -29.15 6.55
CA HIS A 526 -17.47 -29.68 7.70
C HIS A 526 -18.22 -28.54 8.39
N GLU A 527 -19.53 -28.46 8.12
CA GLU A 527 -20.38 -27.32 8.49
C GLU A 527 -20.36 -26.98 10.00
N PRO A 528 -20.43 -27.93 10.95
CA PRO A 528 -20.33 -27.60 12.38
C PRO A 528 -19.01 -26.93 12.75
N SER A 529 -17.91 -27.34 12.13
CA SER A 529 -16.59 -26.76 12.39
C SER A 529 -16.48 -25.35 11.81
N VAL A 530 -17.02 -25.14 10.60
CA VAL A 530 -17.08 -23.81 9.96
C VAL A 530 -17.95 -22.86 10.76
N ALA A 531 -19.08 -23.33 11.30
CA ALA A 531 -19.94 -22.53 12.16
C ALA A 531 -19.20 -22.09 13.44
N PHE A 532 -18.46 -23.00 14.08
CA PHE A 532 -17.61 -22.67 15.22
C PHE A 532 -16.46 -21.73 14.84
N GLY A 533 -15.73 -21.99 13.76
CA GLY A 533 -14.64 -21.13 13.31
C GLY A 533 -15.10 -19.69 13.02
N ARG A 534 -16.33 -19.51 12.50
CA ARG A 534 -16.94 -18.19 12.29
C ARG A 534 -17.27 -17.45 13.59
N THR A 535 -17.29 -18.07 14.76
CA THR A 535 -17.43 -17.33 16.03
C THR A 535 -16.11 -16.74 16.51
N ILE A 536 -14.98 -17.32 16.10
CA ILE A 536 -13.63 -16.92 16.50
C ILE A 536 -13.00 -15.98 15.46
N PHE A 537 -13.09 -16.34 14.18
CA PHE A 537 -12.46 -15.62 13.07
C PHE A 537 -13.45 -14.65 12.38
N GLN A 538 -13.93 -13.65 13.12
CA GLN A 538 -14.87 -12.61 12.64
C GLN A 538 -14.17 -11.34 12.14
N ASN A 539 -14.68 -10.75 11.05
CA ASN A 539 -14.24 -9.45 10.53
C ASN A 539 -14.90 -8.28 11.26
#